data_AF-A0A349BSZ9-F1
#
_entry.id   AF-A0A349BSZ9-F1
#
_cell.length_a   1.000
_cell.length_b   1.000
_cell.length_c   1.000
_cell.angle_alpha   90.00
_cell.angle_beta   90.00
_cell.angle_gamma   90.00
#
_symmetry.space_group_name_H-M   'P 1'
#
loop_
_entity.id
_entity.type
_entity.pdbx_description
1 polymer ?
#
loop_
_entity_poly.entity_id
_entity_poly.type
_entity_poly.pdbx_seq_one_letter_code
_entity_poly.pdbx_strand_id
1 'polypeptide(L)'
;MPEKFPIVLSKSQRGALLLLLSFLFLIPALRLSDAERITEGQIQDRYADFQRLWKPLESNQKEPRVQSFTYNPNYLTDYRAYRLGIPTQAYDRLMEHRAQGRFVNSIEEFQQVTAVSDSLLKVLESQFRFPNFYKTTVKKRPLQKQDLNTATAASLEKINGIGPVLSQRILKYRKRLSGFSTIDQCYEVYGLDSLVVARLLQRFEIQTPPSIQKLDLNKATLKELRDLPYLDEEDARKIVSYRTQNNGITLSILSELFVNYPNKLERIKLYLH
;
A
#
# COMPACT_ATOMS: atom_id res chain seq x y z
N MET A 1 -36.68 50.22 5.18
CA MET A 1 -36.28 50.30 6.61
C MET A 1 -36.92 49.11 7.32
N PRO A 2 -36.16 48.20 7.95
CA PRO A 2 -36.77 47.10 8.69
C PRO A 2 -37.18 47.59 10.08
N GLU A 3 -38.47 47.44 10.40
CA GLU A 3 -39.04 47.71 11.71
C GLU A 3 -38.39 46.83 12.77
N LYS A 4 -37.88 47.46 13.84
CA LYS A 4 -37.44 46.75 15.05
C LYS A 4 -38.70 46.34 15.82
N PHE A 5 -39.02 45.05 15.83
CA PHE A 5 -40.03 44.50 16.74
C PHE A 5 -39.56 44.72 18.19
N PRO A 6 -40.27 45.51 19.02
CA PRO A 6 -39.91 45.63 20.42
C PRO A 6 -40.22 44.30 21.12
N ILE A 7 -39.24 43.76 21.85
CA ILE A 7 -39.42 42.54 22.65
C ILE A 7 -40.33 42.90 23.84
N VAL A 8 -41.64 42.69 23.68
CA VAL A 8 -42.62 42.90 24.75
C VAL A 8 -42.84 41.56 25.47
N LEU A 9 -42.14 41.37 26.59
CA LEU A 9 -42.31 40.18 27.43
C LEU A 9 -43.70 40.16 28.08
N SER A 10 -44.37 39.01 28.06
CA SER A 10 -45.65 38.80 28.74
C SER A 10 -45.50 38.86 30.27
N LYS A 11 -46.61 39.04 31.01
CA LYS A 11 -46.56 39.11 32.50
C LYS A 11 -45.92 37.86 33.11
N SER A 12 -46.19 36.67 32.57
CA SER A 12 -45.59 35.41 33.02
C SER A 12 -44.10 35.32 32.68
N GLN A 13 -43.67 35.79 31.51
CA GLN A 13 -42.27 35.82 31.10
C GLN A 13 -41.42 36.79 31.94
N ARG A 14 -41.98 37.94 32.34
CA ARG A 14 -41.31 38.88 33.25
C ARG A 14 -41.08 38.25 34.64
N GLY A 15 -42.05 37.50 35.14
CA GLY A 15 -41.92 36.76 36.41
C GLY A 15 -40.83 35.69 36.35
N ALA A 16 -40.78 34.90 35.26
CA ALA A 16 -39.75 33.89 35.06
C ALA A 16 -38.34 34.50 34.94
N LEU A 17 -38.20 35.63 34.26
CA LEU A 17 -36.91 36.32 34.12
C LEU A 17 -36.39 36.85 35.46
N LEU A 18 -37.28 37.38 36.31
CA LEU A 18 -36.89 37.85 37.66
C LEU A 18 -36.42 36.70 38.55
N LEU A 19 -37.06 35.53 38.49
CA LEU A 19 -36.62 34.34 39.21
C LEU A 19 -35.25 33.84 38.71
N LEU A 20 -35.03 33.85 37.40
CA LEU A 20 -33.76 33.44 36.82
C LEU A 20 -32.63 34.38 37.25
N LEU A 21 -32.87 35.69 37.20
CA LEU A 21 -31.93 36.69 37.70
C LEU A 21 -31.69 36.53 39.21
N SER A 22 -32.72 36.23 40.01
CA SER A 22 -32.51 36.00 41.44
C SER A 22 -31.62 34.79 41.70
N PHE A 23 -31.78 33.67 40.98
CA PHE A 23 -30.90 32.52 41.13
C PHE A 23 -29.46 32.81 40.67
N LEU A 24 -29.29 33.58 39.58
CA LEU A 24 -27.98 33.95 39.05
C LEU A 24 -27.15 34.72 40.08
N PHE A 25 -27.78 35.56 40.90
CA PHE A 25 -27.08 36.37 41.91
C PHE A 25 -27.10 35.77 43.33
N LEU A 26 -28.14 35.02 43.70
CA LEU A 26 -28.26 34.42 45.03
C LEU A 26 -27.29 33.25 45.24
N ILE A 27 -27.08 32.40 44.22
CA ILE A 27 -26.21 31.23 44.33
C ILE A 27 -24.74 31.65 44.56
N PRO A 28 -24.16 32.59 43.79
CA PRO A 28 -22.81 33.09 44.06
C PRO A 28 -22.70 33.80 45.41
N ALA A 29 -23.73 34.57 45.82
CA ALA A 29 -23.71 35.27 47.10
C ALA A 29 -23.63 34.30 48.30
N LEU A 30 -24.39 33.20 48.27
CA LEU A 30 -24.33 32.14 49.28
C LEU A 30 -22.98 31.40 49.25
N ARG A 31 -22.38 31.22 48.06
CA ARG A 31 -21.04 30.62 47.92
C ARG A 31 -19.93 31.53 48.45
N LEU A 32 -20.09 32.86 48.35
CA LEU A 32 -19.13 33.81 48.90
C LEU A 32 -19.22 33.92 50.44
N SER A 33 -20.39 33.67 51.04
CA SER A 33 -20.51 33.64 52.51
C SER A 33 -19.90 32.40 53.13
N ASP A 34 -19.97 31.25 52.43
CA ASP A 34 -19.39 29.97 52.86
C ASP A 34 -17.95 29.76 52.38
N ALA A 35 -17.36 30.75 51.69
CA ALA A 35 -15.97 30.68 51.29
C ALA A 35 -15.08 30.77 52.54
N GLU A 36 -14.69 29.61 53.08
CA GLU A 36 -13.60 29.51 54.06
C GLU A 36 -12.44 30.37 53.57
N ARG A 37 -12.07 31.39 54.36
CA ARG A 37 -10.91 32.23 54.08
C ARG A 37 -9.70 31.33 54.13
N ILE A 38 -9.20 30.91 52.97
CA ILE A 38 -7.96 30.17 52.85
C ILE A 38 -6.88 31.05 53.50
N THR A 39 -6.33 30.59 54.62
CA THR A 39 -5.32 31.35 55.35
C THR A 39 -4.02 31.33 54.53
N GLU A 40 -3.22 32.39 54.57
CA GLU A 40 -1.92 32.45 53.86
C GLU A 40 -1.05 31.20 54.12
N GLY A 41 -1.08 30.63 55.33
CA GLY A 41 -0.39 29.38 55.66
C GLY A 41 -0.86 28.17 54.85
N GLN A 42 -2.17 28.03 54.61
CA GLN A 42 -2.71 26.95 53.78
C GLN A 42 -2.37 27.13 52.29
N ILE A 43 -2.23 28.36 51.82
CA ILE A 43 -1.76 28.66 50.46
C ILE A 43 -0.28 28.27 50.32
N GLN A 44 0.54 28.62 51.31
CA GLN A 44 1.96 28.30 51.36
C GLN A 44 2.20 26.79 51.34
N ASP A 45 1.46 26.02 52.17
CA ASP A 45 1.58 24.56 52.24
C ASP A 45 1.16 23.90 50.92
N ARG A 46 0.05 24.36 50.32
CA ARG A 46 -0.37 23.85 48.99
C ARG A 46 0.65 24.19 47.90
N TYR A 47 1.30 25.35 47.97
CA TYR A 47 2.37 25.72 47.03
C TYR A 47 3.60 24.83 47.21
N ALA A 48 3.98 24.54 48.46
CA ALA A 48 5.10 23.66 48.77
C ALA A 48 4.85 22.22 48.31
N ASP A 49 3.64 21.70 48.53
CA ASP A 49 3.25 20.37 48.06
C ASP A 49 3.18 20.30 46.52
N PHE A 50 2.65 21.34 45.89
CA PHE A 50 2.65 21.44 44.43
C PHE A 50 4.08 21.44 43.88
N GLN A 51 5.00 22.21 44.48
CA GLN A 51 6.41 22.22 44.08
C GLN A 51 7.10 20.87 44.26
N ARG A 52 6.80 20.13 45.35
CA ARG A 52 7.33 18.78 45.59
C ARG A 52 6.89 17.79 44.51
N LEU A 53 5.64 17.89 44.06
CA LEU A 53 5.11 17.07 42.99
C LEU A 53 5.64 17.46 41.60
N TRP A 54 5.94 18.76 41.39
CA TRP A 54 6.38 19.28 40.09
C TRP A 54 7.88 19.09 39.82
N LYS A 55 8.74 19.24 40.82
CA LYS A 55 10.22 19.17 40.69
C LYS A 55 10.75 17.90 39.99
N PRO A 56 10.23 16.69 40.27
CA PRO A 56 10.66 15.46 39.58
C PRO A 56 10.19 15.37 38.12
N LEU A 57 9.15 16.14 37.73
CA LEU A 57 8.65 16.19 36.36
C LEU A 57 9.52 17.10 35.48
N GLU A 58 10.10 18.16 36.05
CA GLU A 58 11.03 19.06 35.37
C GLU A 58 12.37 18.38 35.06
N SER A 59 12.93 17.59 35.99
CA SER A 59 14.23 16.93 35.78
C SER A 59 14.19 15.83 34.71
N ASN A 60 13.01 15.33 34.36
CA ASN A 60 12.79 14.36 33.28
C ASN A 60 12.33 15.01 31.96
N GLN A 61 12.04 16.31 31.96
CA GLN A 61 11.79 17.06 30.73
C GLN A 61 13.15 17.52 30.19
N LYS A 62 13.72 16.73 29.27
CA LYS A 62 14.72 17.26 28.32
C LYS A 62 14.16 18.59 27.81
N GLU A 63 14.93 19.68 27.93
CA GLU A 63 14.55 20.98 27.38
C GLU A 63 13.92 20.75 26.00
N PRO A 64 12.71 21.28 25.72
CA PRO A 64 12.10 21.10 24.43
C PRO A 64 13.08 21.67 23.41
N ARG A 65 13.76 20.77 22.69
CA ARG A 65 14.61 21.14 21.56
C ARG A 65 13.74 22.07 20.72
N VAL A 66 14.22 23.28 20.46
CA VAL A 66 13.59 24.19 19.51
C VAL A 66 13.40 23.39 18.23
N GLN A 67 12.19 22.89 18.00
CA GLN A 67 11.89 22.16 16.79
C GLN A 67 11.86 23.24 15.72
N SER A 68 12.95 23.39 14.98
CA SER A 68 12.96 24.18 13.76
C SER A 68 11.90 23.55 12.85
N PHE A 69 10.74 24.19 12.76
CA PHE A 69 9.69 23.74 11.87
C PHE A 69 10.16 24.01 10.44
N THR A 70 10.70 22.98 9.79
CA THR A 70 10.95 23.01 8.36
C THR A 70 9.65 22.85 7.59
N TYR A 71 9.36 23.77 6.66
CA TYR A 71 8.19 23.75 5.79
C TYR A 71 8.53 23.12 4.44
N ASN A 72 7.60 22.33 3.89
CA ASN A 72 7.69 21.92 2.49
C ASN A 72 7.02 22.98 1.61
N PRO A 73 7.76 23.65 0.70
CA PRO A 73 7.21 24.73 -0.11
C PRO A 73 6.05 24.29 -1.01
N ASN A 74 6.04 23.02 -1.45
CA ASN A 74 4.96 22.46 -2.28
C ASN A 74 3.61 22.34 -1.55
N TYR A 75 3.56 22.62 -0.25
CA TYR A 75 2.35 22.58 0.56
C TYR A 75 2.16 23.86 1.40
N LEU A 76 2.71 24.98 0.92
CA LEU A 76 2.46 26.28 1.56
C LEU A 76 0.98 26.67 1.44
N THR A 77 0.42 27.09 2.56
CA THR A 77 -0.85 27.80 2.62
C THR A 77 -0.59 29.30 2.50
N ASP A 78 -1.59 30.05 2.08
CA ASP A 78 -1.61 31.52 2.04
C ASP A 78 -1.14 32.14 3.37
N TYR A 79 -1.68 31.65 4.50
CA TYR A 79 -1.32 32.09 5.84
C TYR A 79 0.15 31.81 6.17
N ARG A 80 0.69 30.65 5.77
CA ARG A 80 2.10 30.30 5.99
C ARG A 80 3.02 31.15 5.12
N ALA A 81 2.64 31.38 3.86
CA ALA A 81 3.38 32.26 2.98
C ALA A 81 3.47 33.68 3.54
N TYR A 82 2.34 34.21 4.04
CA TYR A 82 2.29 35.49 4.73
C TYR A 82 3.21 35.53 5.96
N ARG A 83 3.16 34.51 6.82
CA ARG A 83 4.01 34.40 8.02
C ARG A 83 5.52 34.36 7.72
N LEU A 84 5.89 33.87 6.54
CA LEU A 84 7.26 33.78 6.06
C LEU A 84 7.72 35.02 5.27
N GLY A 85 6.86 36.04 5.14
CA GLY A 85 7.17 37.25 4.39
C GLY A 85 7.18 37.06 2.87
N ILE A 86 6.56 35.99 2.37
CA ILE A 86 6.47 35.72 0.94
C ILE A 86 5.42 36.67 0.33
N PRO A 87 5.77 37.48 -0.69
CA PRO A 87 4.81 38.34 -1.37
C PRO A 87 3.66 37.54 -1.99
N THR A 88 2.47 38.12 -2.03
CA THR A 88 1.27 37.46 -2.60
C THR A 88 1.51 36.99 -4.03
N GLN A 89 2.12 37.84 -4.88
CA GLN A 89 2.48 37.47 -6.26
C GLN A 89 3.44 36.27 -6.36
N ALA A 90 4.35 36.13 -5.38
CA ALA A 90 5.26 35.00 -5.33
C ALA A 90 4.52 33.71 -4.93
N TYR A 91 3.56 33.81 -4.01
CA TYR A 91 2.66 32.72 -3.64
C TYR A 91 1.74 32.31 -4.79
N ASP A 92 1.18 33.26 -5.53
CA ASP A 92 0.28 32.99 -6.66
C ASP A 92 1.00 32.22 -7.77
N ARG A 93 2.24 32.61 -8.11
CA ARG A 93 3.08 31.88 -9.06
C ARG A 93 3.37 30.44 -8.63
N LEU A 94 3.61 30.24 -7.33
CA LEU A 94 3.80 28.90 -6.77
C LEU A 94 2.52 28.05 -6.90
N MET A 95 1.36 28.65 -6.67
CA MET A 95 0.06 27.97 -6.80
C MET A 95 -0.24 27.61 -8.26
N GLU A 96 0.06 28.50 -9.21
CA GLU A 96 -0.10 28.23 -10.64
C GLU A 96 0.83 27.11 -11.11
N HIS A 97 2.09 27.11 -10.67
CA HIS A 97 3.03 26.04 -10.96
C HIS A 97 2.53 24.68 -10.45
N ARG A 98 1.96 24.65 -9.24
CA ARG A 98 1.36 23.45 -8.63
C ARG A 98 0.08 23.00 -9.34
N ALA A 99 -0.73 23.93 -9.84
CA ALA A 99 -1.95 23.61 -10.58
C ALA A 99 -1.66 22.81 -11.86
N GLN A 100 -0.45 22.93 -12.41
CA GLN A 100 0.04 22.15 -13.56
C GLN A 100 0.56 20.75 -13.16
N GLY A 101 0.43 20.35 -11.89
CA GLY A 101 0.99 19.10 -11.37
C GLY A 101 2.51 19.09 -11.22
N ARG A 102 3.15 20.27 -11.27
CA ARG A 102 4.60 20.43 -11.12
C ARG A 102 4.95 20.81 -9.67
N PHE A 103 6.15 20.43 -9.24
CA PHE A 103 6.63 20.64 -7.88
C PHE A 103 8.05 21.21 -7.91
N VAL A 104 8.32 22.10 -6.96
CA VAL A 104 9.67 22.66 -6.75
C VAL A 104 10.47 21.75 -5.83
N ASN A 105 11.69 21.42 -6.23
CA ASN A 105 12.51 20.38 -5.61
C ASN A 105 13.79 20.94 -4.99
N SER A 106 14.09 22.21 -5.24
CA SER A 106 15.23 22.91 -4.65
C SER A 106 14.92 24.37 -4.36
N ILE A 107 15.78 25.00 -3.58
CA ILE A 107 15.65 26.42 -3.21
C ILE A 107 15.83 27.32 -4.44
N GLU A 108 16.69 26.93 -5.38
CA GLU A 108 16.91 27.62 -6.65
C GLU A 108 15.68 27.51 -7.55
N GLU A 109 15.05 26.33 -7.64
CA GLU A 109 13.82 26.14 -8.41
C GLU A 109 12.65 26.93 -7.78
N PHE A 110 12.57 26.95 -6.45
CA PHE A 110 11.62 27.80 -5.74
C PHE A 110 11.81 29.28 -6.10
N GLN A 111 13.05 29.76 -6.15
CA GLN A 111 13.35 31.12 -6.55
C GLN A 111 12.91 31.39 -8.00
N GLN A 112 13.23 30.49 -8.93
CA GLN A 112 12.88 30.65 -10.35
C GLN A 112 11.36 30.73 -10.56
N VAL A 113 10.59 29.88 -9.87
CA VAL A 113 9.13 29.86 -9.98
C VAL A 113 8.50 31.09 -9.31
N THR A 114 8.95 31.43 -8.11
CA THR A 114 8.29 32.45 -7.28
C THR A 114 8.88 33.86 -7.42
N ALA A 115 10.01 33.99 -8.13
CA ALA A 115 10.84 35.18 -8.29
C ALA A 115 11.00 36.02 -7.01
N VAL A 116 11.22 35.36 -5.87
CA VAL A 116 11.57 36.02 -4.61
C VAL A 116 13.00 36.58 -4.67
N SER A 117 13.26 37.63 -3.91
CA SER A 117 14.59 38.25 -3.83
C SER A 117 15.60 37.34 -3.15
N ASP A 118 16.88 37.48 -3.50
CA ASP A 118 17.99 36.71 -2.91
C ASP A 118 18.03 36.84 -1.37
N SER A 119 17.73 38.05 -0.87
CA SER A 119 17.69 38.31 0.56
C SER A 119 16.60 37.50 1.26
N LEU A 120 15.40 37.39 0.67
CA LEU A 120 14.31 36.61 1.23
C LEU A 120 14.60 35.12 1.10
N LEU A 121 15.15 34.69 -0.04
CA LEU A 121 15.53 33.30 -0.29
C LEU A 121 16.50 32.76 0.76
N LYS A 122 17.50 33.56 1.15
CA LYS A 122 18.47 33.20 2.20
C LYS A 122 17.83 32.98 3.57
N VAL A 123 16.78 33.72 3.90
CA VAL A 123 16.00 33.49 5.14
C VAL A 123 15.22 32.19 5.03
N LEU A 124 14.53 32.00 3.89
CA LEU A 124 13.70 30.82 3.62
C LEU A 124 14.50 29.53 3.53
N GLU A 125 15.76 29.57 3.10
CA GLU A 125 16.66 28.42 2.98
C GLU A 125 16.76 27.64 4.30
N SER A 126 16.86 28.34 5.43
CA SER A 126 16.91 27.72 6.75
C SER A 126 15.56 27.16 7.23
N GLN A 127 14.46 27.58 6.60
CA GLN A 127 13.09 27.26 6.98
C GLN A 127 12.43 26.24 6.05
N PHE A 128 12.99 25.99 4.87
CA PHE A 128 12.45 25.08 3.88
C PHE A 128 13.11 23.71 3.93
N ARG A 129 12.29 22.69 3.66
CA ARG A 129 12.74 21.33 3.42
C ARG A 129 12.06 20.80 2.19
N PHE A 130 12.86 20.66 1.15
CA PHE A 130 12.41 20.07 -0.10
C PHE A 130 12.31 18.55 0.06
N PRO A 131 11.30 17.91 -0.54
CA PRO A 131 11.29 16.46 -0.66
C PRO A 131 12.54 16.04 -1.43
N ASN A 132 13.39 15.22 -0.81
CA ASN A 132 14.46 14.55 -1.53
C ASN A 132 13.82 13.51 -2.46
N PHE A 133 13.40 13.93 -3.64
CA PHE A 133 13.25 13.03 -4.77
C PHE A 133 14.66 12.71 -5.27
N TYR A 134 15.49 12.07 -4.43
CA TYR A 134 16.55 11.28 -5.01
C TYR A 134 15.84 10.41 -6.05
N LYS A 135 16.25 10.55 -7.31
CA LYS A 135 16.05 9.48 -8.27
C LYS A 135 16.78 8.31 -7.63
N THR A 136 16.07 7.50 -6.84
CA THR A 136 16.47 6.14 -6.58
C THR A 136 16.31 5.43 -7.91
N THR A 137 17.24 5.71 -8.83
CA THR A 137 17.95 4.65 -9.52
C THR A 137 18.70 3.83 -8.48
N VAL A 138 17.98 3.27 -7.50
CA VAL A 138 18.30 1.93 -7.05
C VAL A 138 18.11 1.16 -8.34
N LYS A 139 19.21 0.95 -9.07
CA LYS A 139 19.33 -0.22 -9.93
C LYS A 139 18.95 -1.35 -8.98
N LYS A 140 17.66 -1.72 -8.94
CA LYS A 140 17.20 -2.91 -8.27
C LYS A 140 18.03 -3.96 -8.96
N ARG A 141 19.09 -4.43 -8.29
CA ARG A 141 19.81 -5.60 -8.75
C ARG A 141 18.68 -6.61 -9.00
N PRO A 142 18.55 -7.16 -10.22
CA PRO A 142 17.48 -8.10 -10.49
C PRO A 142 17.56 -9.12 -9.36
N LEU A 143 16.46 -9.28 -8.61
CA LEU A 143 16.38 -10.31 -7.60
C LEU A 143 16.73 -11.60 -8.33
N GLN A 144 17.84 -12.23 -7.93
CA GLN A 144 18.28 -13.45 -8.56
C GLN A 144 17.16 -14.47 -8.34
N LYS A 145 16.47 -14.81 -9.41
CA LYS A 145 15.37 -15.76 -9.35
C LYS A 145 15.96 -17.15 -9.11
N GLN A 146 15.20 -17.96 -8.40
CA GLN A 146 15.54 -19.36 -8.16
C GLN A 146 14.90 -20.21 -9.25
N ASP A 147 15.50 -21.36 -9.55
CA ASP A 147 14.90 -22.31 -10.48
C ASP A 147 13.64 -22.95 -9.87
N LEU A 148 12.51 -22.81 -10.55
CA LEU A 148 11.23 -23.39 -10.18
C LEU A 148 11.30 -24.93 -10.17
N ASN A 149 12.12 -25.51 -11.05
CA ASN A 149 12.24 -26.96 -11.16
C ASN A 149 13.02 -27.59 -10.00
N THR A 150 13.81 -26.81 -9.27
CA THR A 150 14.56 -27.25 -8.09
C THR A 150 14.04 -26.67 -6.77
N ALA A 151 13.02 -25.80 -6.82
CA ALA A 151 12.40 -25.19 -5.65
C ALA A 151 11.95 -26.23 -4.60
N THR A 152 12.13 -25.89 -3.32
CA THR A 152 11.67 -26.72 -2.19
C THR A 152 10.36 -26.18 -1.62
N ALA A 153 9.63 -26.98 -0.85
CA ALA A 153 8.40 -26.50 -0.19
C ALA A 153 8.69 -25.25 0.67
N ALA A 154 9.78 -25.28 1.43
CA ALA A 154 10.21 -24.17 2.27
C ALA A 154 10.60 -22.90 1.47
N SER A 155 11.10 -23.03 0.24
CA SER A 155 11.37 -21.84 -0.60
C SER A 155 10.09 -21.26 -1.19
N LEU A 156 9.13 -22.11 -1.57
CA LEU A 156 7.82 -21.70 -2.07
C LEU A 156 6.97 -21.02 -0.98
N GLU A 157 7.01 -21.54 0.25
CA GLU A 157 6.26 -21.00 1.40
C GLU A 157 6.69 -19.59 1.83
N LYS A 158 7.85 -19.11 1.37
CA LYS A 158 8.27 -17.71 1.57
C LYS A 158 7.44 -16.72 0.75
N ILE A 159 6.67 -17.19 -0.24
CA ILE A 159 5.81 -16.35 -1.05
C ILE A 159 4.48 -16.14 -0.32
N ASN A 160 4.13 -14.88 -0.08
CA ASN A 160 2.84 -14.54 0.51
C ASN A 160 1.68 -15.05 -0.36
N GLY A 161 0.88 -15.95 0.22
CA GLY A 161 -0.22 -16.66 -0.45
C GLY A 161 0.08 -18.13 -0.74
N ILE A 162 1.30 -18.62 -0.49
CA ILE A 162 1.66 -20.04 -0.59
C ILE A 162 1.92 -20.59 0.81
N GLY A 163 0.94 -21.31 1.34
CA GLY A 163 1.10 -22.08 2.58
C GLY A 163 1.52 -23.54 2.31
N PRO A 164 1.66 -24.36 3.36
CA PRO A 164 2.09 -25.76 3.27
C PRO A 164 1.25 -26.61 2.30
N VAL A 165 -0.06 -26.36 2.21
CA VAL A 165 -0.93 -27.10 1.29
C VAL A 165 -0.61 -26.75 -0.18
N LEU A 166 -0.46 -25.46 -0.48
CA LEU A 166 -0.21 -24.99 -1.84
C LEU A 166 1.21 -25.32 -2.29
N SER A 167 2.21 -25.22 -1.41
CA SER A 167 3.59 -25.63 -1.71
C SER A 167 3.64 -27.11 -2.13
N GLN A 168 2.97 -27.99 -1.39
CA GLN A 168 2.88 -29.41 -1.74
C GLN A 168 2.12 -29.67 -3.05
N ARG A 169 1.05 -28.90 -3.33
CA ARG A 169 0.35 -28.99 -4.61
C ARG A 169 1.25 -28.60 -5.79
N ILE A 170 2.01 -27.53 -5.67
CA ILE A 170 2.98 -27.10 -6.68
C ILE A 170 4.01 -28.21 -6.92
N LEU A 171 4.58 -28.79 -5.86
CA LEU A 171 5.56 -29.88 -5.98
C LEU A 171 4.95 -31.15 -6.60
N LYS A 172 3.73 -31.51 -6.21
CA LYS A 172 3.00 -32.66 -6.79
C LYS A 172 2.73 -32.44 -8.27
N TYR A 173 2.32 -31.23 -8.64
CA TYR A 173 2.06 -30.87 -10.03
C TYR A 173 3.35 -30.86 -10.86
N ARG A 174 4.44 -30.28 -10.33
CA ARG A 174 5.79 -30.36 -10.92
C ARG A 174 6.18 -31.81 -11.20
N LYS A 175 6.00 -32.70 -10.23
CA LYS A 175 6.31 -34.12 -10.37
C LYS A 175 5.48 -34.78 -11.47
N ARG A 176 4.18 -34.45 -11.57
CA ARG A 176 3.31 -34.95 -12.65
C ARG A 176 3.80 -34.53 -14.04
N LEU A 177 4.30 -33.31 -14.17
CA LEU A 177 4.81 -32.77 -15.45
C LEU A 177 6.22 -33.23 -15.81
N SER A 178 6.91 -33.96 -14.92
CA SER A 178 8.37 -34.18 -14.96
C SER A 178 9.19 -32.89 -14.89
N GLY A 179 8.60 -31.83 -14.32
CA GLY A 179 9.13 -30.48 -14.27
C GLY A 179 8.30 -29.49 -15.11
N PHE A 180 8.32 -28.22 -14.73
CA PHE A 180 7.70 -27.15 -15.49
C PHE A 180 8.55 -26.83 -16.73
N SER A 181 7.93 -26.91 -17.90
CA SER A 181 8.53 -26.52 -19.18
C SER A 181 8.22 -25.07 -19.55
N THR A 182 7.07 -24.56 -19.11
CA THR A 182 6.64 -23.18 -19.36
C THR A 182 6.10 -22.56 -18.06
N ILE A 183 6.27 -21.25 -17.90
CA ILE A 183 5.79 -20.53 -16.71
C ILE A 183 4.26 -20.58 -16.58
N ASP A 184 3.55 -20.66 -17.71
CA ASP A 184 2.09 -20.66 -17.74
C ASP A 184 1.47 -21.87 -17.03
N GLN A 185 2.22 -22.98 -16.96
CA GLN A 185 1.81 -24.17 -16.20
C GLN A 185 1.64 -23.89 -14.70
N CYS A 186 2.19 -22.78 -14.17
CA CYS A 186 1.92 -22.37 -12.80
C CYS A 186 0.44 -21.98 -12.58
N TYR A 187 -0.22 -21.42 -13.60
CA TYR A 187 -1.65 -21.06 -13.52
C TYR A 187 -2.57 -22.29 -13.57
N GLU A 188 -2.03 -23.46 -13.92
CA GLU A 188 -2.78 -24.71 -14.01
C GLU A 188 -2.78 -25.47 -12.66
N VAL A 189 -2.06 -24.97 -11.65
CA VAL A 189 -2.00 -25.57 -10.31
C VAL A 189 -3.31 -25.31 -9.55
N TYR A 190 -4.00 -26.39 -9.17
CA TYR A 190 -5.29 -26.31 -8.49
C TYR A 190 -5.26 -25.49 -7.18
N GLY A 191 -6.08 -24.45 -7.14
CA GLY A 191 -6.24 -23.55 -6.00
C GLY A 191 -5.11 -22.54 -5.82
N LEU A 192 -4.21 -22.41 -6.81
CA LEU A 192 -3.20 -21.35 -6.83
C LEU A 192 -3.76 -20.13 -7.58
N ASP A 193 -4.05 -19.06 -6.84
CA ASP A 193 -4.61 -17.84 -7.42
C ASP A 193 -3.62 -17.13 -8.35
N SER A 194 -4.13 -16.50 -9.42
CA SER A 194 -3.33 -15.77 -10.42
C SER A 194 -2.42 -14.69 -9.82
N LEU A 195 -2.86 -13.99 -8.77
CA LEU A 195 -2.06 -12.99 -8.05
C LEU A 195 -0.92 -13.64 -7.27
N VAL A 196 -1.14 -14.84 -6.75
CA VAL A 196 -0.10 -15.62 -6.06
C VAL A 196 0.93 -16.14 -7.09
N VAL A 197 0.47 -16.58 -8.27
CA VAL A 197 1.38 -16.93 -9.38
C VAL A 197 2.23 -15.74 -9.79
N ALA A 198 1.65 -14.55 -9.91
CA ALA A 198 2.41 -13.33 -10.24
C ALA A 198 3.52 -13.05 -9.21
N ARG A 199 3.26 -13.25 -7.91
CA ARG A 199 4.28 -13.13 -6.85
C ARG A 199 5.33 -14.25 -6.92
N LEU A 200 4.92 -15.47 -7.27
CA LEU A 200 5.83 -16.59 -7.48
C LEU A 200 6.81 -16.29 -8.61
N LEU A 201 6.33 -15.78 -9.75
CA LEU A 201 7.15 -15.46 -10.93
C LEU A 201 8.09 -14.25 -10.72
N GLN A 202 7.90 -13.47 -9.65
CA GLN A 202 8.87 -12.45 -9.22
C GLN A 202 10.11 -13.05 -8.53
N ARG A 203 10.01 -14.29 -8.01
CA ARG A 203 11.07 -14.96 -7.24
C ARG A 203 11.61 -16.22 -7.91
N PHE A 204 10.83 -16.82 -8.80
CA PHE A 204 11.18 -18.05 -9.50
C PHE A 204 11.10 -17.90 -11.01
N GLU A 205 11.91 -18.66 -11.72
CA GLU A 205 11.89 -18.83 -13.18
C GLU A 205 12.28 -20.25 -13.55
N ILE A 206 12.11 -20.65 -14.81
CA ILE A 206 12.60 -21.93 -15.31
C ILE A 206 14.01 -21.69 -15.83
N GLN A 207 15.02 -22.08 -15.06
CA GLN A 207 16.42 -21.92 -15.47
C GLN A 207 16.89 -23.12 -16.27
N THR A 208 16.51 -24.32 -15.81
CA THR A 208 16.81 -25.56 -16.51
C THR A 208 15.53 -26.19 -17.05
N PRO A 209 15.44 -26.43 -18.38
CA PRO A 209 14.30 -27.15 -18.93
C PRO A 209 14.30 -28.59 -18.41
N PRO A 210 13.11 -29.16 -18.14
CA PRO A 210 13.01 -30.52 -17.65
C PRO A 210 13.43 -31.53 -18.72
N SER A 211 14.08 -32.62 -18.29
CA SER A 211 14.37 -33.76 -19.15
C SER A 211 13.13 -34.65 -19.23
N ILE A 212 12.34 -34.47 -20.29
CA ILE A 212 11.10 -35.20 -20.54
C ILE A 212 11.39 -36.35 -21.52
N GLN A 213 11.13 -37.59 -21.09
CA GLN A 213 11.13 -38.75 -21.99
C GLN A 213 9.88 -38.68 -22.88
N LYS A 214 10.08 -38.38 -24.16
CA LYS A 214 8.98 -38.31 -25.12
C LYS A 214 8.55 -39.71 -25.55
N LEU A 215 7.25 -39.89 -25.69
CA LEU A 215 6.65 -41.15 -26.14
C LEU A 215 6.42 -41.11 -27.66
N ASP A 216 6.70 -42.22 -28.34
CA ASP A 216 6.51 -42.36 -29.79
C ASP A 216 5.00 -42.49 -30.07
N LEU A 217 4.44 -41.51 -30.77
CA LEU A 217 3.01 -41.44 -31.06
C LEU A 217 2.48 -42.69 -31.81
N ASN A 218 3.30 -43.29 -32.66
CA ASN A 218 2.91 -44.44 -33.48
C ASN A 218 3.00 -45.77 -32.73
N LYS A 219 3.80 -45.84 -31.66
CA LYS A 219 4.00 -47.07 -30.87
C LYS A 219 3.32 -47.04 -29.51
N ALA A 220 2.96 -45.86 -29.02
CA ALA A 220 2.33 -45.67 -27.72
C ALA A 220 1.09 -46.55 -27.53
N THR A 221 1.01 -47.23 -26.40
CA THR A 221 -0.20 -47.93 -25.98
C THR A 221 -1.24 -46.95 -25.45
N LEU A 222 -2.51 -47.36 -25.42
CA LEU A 222 -3.59 -46.55 -24.84
C LEU A 222 -3.31 -46.17 -23.38
N LYS A 223 -2.74 -47.11 -22.61
CA LYS A 223 -2.39 -46.88 -21.21
C LYS A 223 -1.31 -45.82 -21.07
N GLU A 224 -0.23 -45.92 -21.85
CA GLU A 224 0.86 -44.95 -21.81
C GLU A 224 0.38 -43.54 -22.19
N LEU A 225 -0.46 -43.41 -23.23
CA LEU A 225 -1.04 -42.13 -23.62
C LEU A 225 -1.90 -41.51 -22.52
N ARG A 226 -2.74 -42.30 -21.86
CA ARG A 226 -3.60 -41.85 -20.74
C ARG A 226 -2.78 -41.42 -19.53
N ASP A 227 -1.64 -42.05 -19.30
CA ASP A 227 -0.80 -41.75 -18.14
C ASP A 227 0.04 -40.46 -18.36
N LEU A 228 0.10 -39.93 -19.59
CA LEU A 228 0.75 -38.65 -19.89
C LEU A 228 -0.02 -37.44 -19.32
N PRO A 229 0.68 -36.33 -19.01
CA PRO A 229 0.02 -35.08 -18.68
C PRO A 229 -0.88 -34.59 -19.83
N TYR A 230 -2.00 -33.95 -19.46
CA TYR A 230 -2.96 -33.32 -20.38
C TYR A 230 -3.80 -34.24 -21.27
N LEU A 231 -3.56 -35.55 -21.23
CA LEU A 231 -4.37 -36.55 -21.91
C LEU A 231 -5.24 -37.31 -20.89
N ASP A 232 -6.52 -37.40 -21.18
CA ASP A 232 -7.43 -38.32 -20.49
C ASP A 232 -7.67 -39.60 -21.31
N GLU A 233 -8.53 -40.49 -20.81
CA GLU A 233 -8.82 -41.75 -21.48
C GLU A 233 -9.58 -41.56 -22.81
N GLU A 234 -10.37 -40.50 -22.93
CA GLU A 234 -11.08 -40.18 -24.17
C GLU A 234 -10.11 -39.67 -25.24
N ASP A 235 -9.21 -38.76 -24.85
CA ASP A 235 -8.15 -38.24 -25.69
C ASP A 235 -7.23 -39.37 -26.19
N ALA A 236 -6.80 -40.27 -25.30
CA ALA A 236 -5.97 -41.41 -25.64
C ALA A 236 -6.68 -42.35 -26.64
N ARG A 237 -7.99 -42.62 -26.44
CA ARG A 237 -8.79 -43.42 -27.36
C ARG A 237 -8.88 -42.77 -28.75
N LYS A 238 -9.13 -41.46 -28.82
CA LYS A 238 -9.18 -40.72 -30.09
C LYS A 238 -7.89 -40.86 -30.87
N ILE A 239 -6.74 -40.67 -30.21
CA ILE A 239 -5.41 -40.81 -30.83
C ILE A 239 -5.22 -42.23 -31.39
N VAL A 240 -5.50 -43.26 -30.59
CA VAL A 240 -5.32 -44.67 -31.00
C VAL A 240 -6.27 -45.05 -32.14
N SER A 241 -7.54 -44.66 -32.06
CA SER A 241 -8.53 -44.93 -33.11
C SER A 241 -8.12 -44.30 -34.43
N TYR A 242 -7.71 -43.03 -34.41
CA TYR A 242 -7.25 -42.33 -35.60
C TYR A 242 -5.99 -42.97 -36.19
N ARG A 243 -5.01 -43.32 -35.34
CA ARG A 243 -3.79 -44.02 -35.76
C ARG A 243 -4.09 -45.34 -36.47
N THR A 244 -5.00 -46.14 -35.92
CA THR A 244 -5.36 -47.44 -36.49
C THR A 244 -6.08 -47.29 -37.83
N GLN A 245 -6.93 -46.27 -37.98
CA GLN A 245 -7.66 -46.01 -39.22
C GLN A 245 -6.76 -45.51 -40.36
N ASN A 246 -5.67 -44.80 -40.05
CA ASN A 246 -4.81 -44.13 -41.02
C ASN A 246 -3.43 -44.77 -41.18
N ASN A 247 -3.22 -45.97 -40.61
CA ASN A 247 -1.94 -46.70 -40.62
C ASN A 247 -0.75 -45.88 -40.07
N GLY A 248 -1.02 -44.95 -39.14
CA GLY A 248 -0.02 -44.07 -38.56
C GLY A 248 -0.52 -42.63 -38.39
N ILE A 249 0.23 -41.84 -37.63
CA ILE A 249 -0.03 -40.42 -37.38
C ILE A 249 1.26 -39.62 -37.17
N THR A 250 1.19 -38.34 -37.51
CA THR A 250 2.22 -37.35 -37.26
C THR A 250 1.75 -36.34 -36.20
N LEU A 251 2.68 -35.64 -35.53
CA LEU A 251 2.31 -34.64 -34.51
C LEU A 251 1.40 -33.52 -35.02
N SER A 252 1.42 -33.20 -36.31
CA SER A 252 0.58 -32.15 -36.90
C SER A 252 -0.91 -32.48 -36.75
N ILE A 253 -1.29 -33.76 -36.84
CA ILE A 253 -2.69 -34.20 -36.77
C ILE A 253 -3.33 -33.92 -35.42
N LEU A 254 -2.53 -33.81 -34.35
CA LEU A 254 -3.02 -33.47 -33.03
C LEU A 254 -3.75 -32.11 -33.05
N SER A 255 -3.36 -31.21 -33.95
CA SER A 255 -4.02 -29.91 -34.13
C SER A 255 -5.47 -30.07 -34.62
N GLU A 256 -5.75 -31.08 -35.43
CA GLU A 256 -7.09 -31.41 -35.92
C GLU A 256 -7.92 -32.16 -34.88
N LEU A 257 -7.29 -33.08 -34.13
CA LEU A 257 -7.97 -33.84 -33.09
C LEU A 257 -8.36 -32.98 -31.87
N PHE A 258 -7.61 -31.90 -31.61
CA PHE A 258 -7.77 -31.05 -30.42
C PHE A 258 -8.01 -29.57 -30.77
N VAL A 259 -8.65 -29.26 -31.91
CA VAL A 259 -8.92 -27.87 -32.38
C VAL A 259 -9.55 -27.00 -31.29
N ASN A 260 -10.47 -27.57 -30.50
CA ASN A 260 -11.22 -26.85 -29.46
C ASN A 260 -10.38 -26.56 -28.20
N TYR A 261 -9.15 -27.06 -28.11
CA TYR A 261 -8.28 -26.97 -26.93
C TYR A 261 -6.84 -26.56 -27.28
N PRO A 262 -6.62 -25.32 -27.79
CA PRO A 262 -5.31 -24.89 -28.28
C PRO A 262 -4.21 -24.94 -27.20
N ASN A 263 -4.54 -24.57 -25.95
CA ASN A 263 -3.59 -24.67 -24.85
C ASN A 263 -3.20 -26.13 -24.57
N LYS A 264 -4.17 -27.05 -24.59
CA LYS A 264 -3.93 -28.49 -24.36
C LYS A 264 -2.98 -29.04 -25.42
N LEU A 265 -3.19 -28.68 -26.69
CA LEU A 265 -2.34 -29.10 -27.81
C LEU A 265 -0.87 -28.71 -27.61
N GLU A 266 -0.61 -27.45 -27.27
CA GLU A 266 0.75 -26.97 -27.02
C GLU A 266 1.42 -27.70 -25.86
N ARG A 267 0.66 -28.08 -24.83
CA ARG A 267 1.17 -28.88 -23.71
C ARG A 267 1.48 -30.33 -24.08
N ILE A 268 0.60 -30.99 -24.84
CA ILE A 268 0.77 -32.40 -25.22
C ILE A 268 2.03 -32.61 -26.08
N LYS A 269 2.33 -31.66 -26.99
CA LYS A 269 3.54 -31.70 -27.84
C LYS A 269 4.86 -31.77 -27.06
N LEU A 270 4.86 -31.38 -25.78
CA LEU A 270 6.03 -31.50 -24.92
C LEU A 270 6.40 -32.97 -24.61
N TYR A 271 5.42 -33.88 -24.66
CA TYR A 271 5.54 -35.27 -24.21
C TYR A 271 5.53 -36.30 -25.35
N LEU A 272 5.27 -35.89 -26.58
CA LEU A 272 5.13 -36.78 -27.74
C LEU A 272 6.19 -36.45 -28.81
N HIS A 273 6.61 -37.48 -29.55
CA HIS A 273 7.40 -37.36 -30.77
C HIS A 273 6.85 -38.25 -31.89
#